data_AF-A0AAE3C703-F1
#
_entry.id   AF-A0AAE3C703-F1
#
_cell.length_a   1.000
_cell.length_b   1.000
_cell.length_c   1.000
_cell.angle_alpha   90.00
_cell.angle_beta   90.00
_cell.angle_gamma   90.00
#
_symmetry.space_group_name_H-M   'P 1'
#
loop_
_entity.id
_entity.type
_entity.pdbx_description
1 polymer ?
#
loop_
_entity_poly.entity_id
_entity_poly.type
_entity_poly.pdbx_seq_one_letter_code
_entity_poly.pdbx_strand_id
1 'polypeptide(L)'
;MLTYILKKDKMFNTFQRLQLTQTTFNVDEEKLMQKCKFLSTLLPLVLLLFPLLLSLSSLTSANVQLLTSDDTASYIYNFLSDQANRAWTTQLTITITALVLVFVLAIAVVSRLRRSRASTTGVTVSRAGKAHPTPQAQVFTAPAAPVQGGVLCPYCGFDNVQGAKFCVKCGKTL
;
A
#
# COMPACT_ATOMS: atom_id res chain seq x y z
N MET A 1 23.37 50.78 -7.92
CA MET A 1 23.58 49.58 -8.77
C MET A 1 23.54 48.26 -8.00
N LEU A 2 24.15 48.16 -6.81
CA LEU A 2 24.21 46.91 -6.02
C LEU A 2 22.85 46.31 -5.61
N THR A 3 21.85 47.15 -5.30
CA THR A 3 20.50 46.71 -4.91
C THR A 3 19.72 46.06 -6.06
N TYR A 4 20.05 46.39 -7.31
CA TYR A 4 19.40 45.81 -8.48
C TYR A 4 19.87 44.38 -8.74
N ILE A 5 21.12 44.07 -8.39
CA ILE A 5 21.72 42.74 -8.55
C ILE A 5 21.12 41.76 -7.52
N LEU A 6 21.00 42.17 -6.25
CA LEU A 6 20.42 41.32 -5.20
C LEU A 6 18.95 40.97 -5.41
N LYS A 7 18.18 41.83 -6.10
CA LYS A 7 16.76 41.55 -6.41
C LYS A 7 16.60 40.49 -7.51
N LYS A 8 17.58 40.37 -8.40
CA LYS A 8 17.54 39.43 -9.54
C LYS A 8 17.75 37.97 -9.08
N ASP A 9 18.60 37.74 -8.10
CA ASP A 9 18.91 36.40 -7.59
C ASP A 9 17.73 35.77 -6.82
N LYS A 10 16.93 36.58 -6.12
CA LYS A 10 15.75 36.11 -5.38
C LYS A 10 14.65 35.62 -6.32
N MET A 11 14.50 36.25 -7.49
CA MET A 11 13.51 35.87 -8.49
C MET A 11 13.90 34.57 -9.21
N PHE A 12 15.19 34.38 -9.50
CA PHE A 12 15.68 33.17 -10.16
C PHE A 12 15.50 31.92 -9.28
N ASN A 13 15.81 32.02 -7.98
CA ASN A 13 15.67 30.91 -7.05
C ASN A 13 14.19 30.50 -6.83
N THR A 14 13.27 31.47 -6.91
CA THR A 14 11.83 31.22 -6.84
C THR A 14 11.33 30.50 -8.09
N PHE A 15 11.80 30.90 -9.28
CA PHE A 15 11.43 30.26 -10.54
C PHE A 15 11.93 28.82 -10.63
N GLN A 16 13.13 28.55 -10.13
CA GLN A 16 13.70 27.22 -10.11
C GLN A 16 12.94 26.26 -9.18
N ARG A 17 12.42 26.78 -8.05
CA ARG A 17 11.53 25.99 -7.17
C ARG A 17 10.22 25.63 -7.85
N LEU A 18 9.62 26.55 -8.63
CA LEU A 18 8.36 26.28 -9.33
C LEU A 18 8.50 25.20 -10.43
N GLN A 19 9.63 25.19 -11.14
CA GLN A 19 9.91 24.17 -12.17
C GLN A 19 10.15 22.77 -11.57
N LEU A 20 10.78 22.69 -10.40
CA LEU A 20 10.96 21.41 -9.69
C LEU A 20 9.63 20.83 -9.19
N THR A 21 8.67 21.65 -8.80
CA THR A 21 7.35 21.15 -8.34
C THR A 21 6.54 20.53 -9.49
N GLN A 22 6.61 21.07 -10.70
CA GLN A 22 5.84 20.56 -11.84
C GLN A 22 6.25 19.15 -12.28
N THR A 23 7.54 18.80 -12.17
CA THR A 23 8.03 17.48 -12.61
C THR A 23 7.65 16.36 -11.64
N THR A 24 7.44 16.66 -10.36
CA THR A 24 7.00 15.65 -9.37
C THR A 24 5.52 15.28 -9.51
N PHE A 25 4.68 16.16 -10.07
CA PHE A 25 3.25 15.91 -10.20
C PHE A 25 2.93 14.91 -11.32
N ASN A 26 3.76 14.86 -12.37
CA ASN A 26 3.49 14.07 -13.57
C ASN A 26 3.79 12.56 -13.39
N VAL A 27 4.61 12.18 -12.41
CA VAL A 27 5.04 10.78 -12.18
C VAL A 27 3.98 9.96 -11.41
N ASP A 28 3.07 10.61 -10.69
CA ASP A 28 2.05 9.93 -9.90
C ASP A 28 0.78 9.56 -10.72
N GLU A 29 0.48 10.26 -11.81
CA GLU A 29 -0.70 9.98 -12.65
C GLU A 29 -0.58 8.68 -13.46
N GLU A 30 0.57 8.38 -14.04
CA GLU A 30 0.77 7.12 -14.78
C GLU A 30 0.61 5.89 -13.88
N LYS A 31 1.06 5.99 -12.62
CA LYS A 31 0.93 4.91 -11.62
C LYS A 31 -0.49 4.77 -11.08
N LEU A 32 -1.31 5.82 -11.13
CA LEU A 32 -2.72 5.76 -10.77
C LEU A 32 -3.53 5.10 -11.90
N MET A 33 -3.23 5.46 -13.15
CA MET A 33 -3.83 4.86 -14.35
C MET A 33 -3.56 3.35 -14.46
N GLN A 34 -2.37 2.89 -14.08
CA GLN A 34 -2.05 1.46 -14.12
C GLN A 34 -2.81 0.64 -13.06
N LYS A 35 -3.18 1.24 -11.91
CA LYS A 35 -4.02 0.60 -10.89
C LYS A 35 -5.49 0.52 -11.30
N CYS A 36 -6.00 1.57 -11.96
CA CYS A 36 -7.37 1.59 -12.46
C CYS A 36 -7.60 0.51 -13.53
N LYS A 37 -6.61 0.24 -14.39
CA LYS A 37 -6.70 -0.86 -15.37
C LYS A 37 -6.87 -2.23 -14.70
N PHE A 38 -6.12 -2.51 -13.65
CA PHE A 38 -6.20 -3.79 -12.93
C PHE A 38 -7.54 -3.97 -12.19
N LEU A 39 -8.03 -2.91 -11.54
CA LEU A 39 -9.33 -2.93 -10.87
C LEU A 39 -10.49 -3.07 -11.88
N SER A 40 -10.36 -2.43 -13.04
CA SER A 40 -11.30 -2.55 -14.15
C SER A 40 -11.31 -3.94 -14.80
N THR A 41 -10.25 -4.74 -14.67
CA THR A 41 -10.22 -6.12 -15.20
C THR A 41 -10.81 -7.12 -14.20
N LEU A 42 -10.64 -6.90 -12.90
CA LEU A 42 -11.17 -7.78 -11.86
C LEU A 42 -12.66 -7.60 -11.62
N LEU A 43 -13.18 -6.38 -11.73
CA LEU A 43 -14.60 -6.08 -11.52
C LEU A 43 -15.55 -6.91 -12.41
N PRO A 44 -15.34 -7.02 -13.75
CA PRO A 44 -16.22 -7.83 -14.59
C PRO A 44 -16.11 -9.34 -14.28
N LEU A 45 -14.94 -9.83 -13.89
CA LEU A 45 -14.75 -11.24 -13.55
C LEU A 45 -15.52 -11.63 -12.27
N VAL A 46 -15.52 -10.74 -11.27
CA VAL A 46 -16.34 -10.90 -10.06
C VAL A 46 -17.83 -10.85 -10.37
N LEU A 47 -18.25 -9.91 -11.22
CA LEU A 47 -19.65 -9.77 -11.64
C LEU A 47 -20.14 -10.95 -12.50
N LEU A 48 -19.25 -11.63 -13.24
CA LEU A 48 -19.59 -12.83 -14.01
C LEU A 48 -19.66 -14.10 -13.15
N LEU A 49 -18.82 -14.20 -12.11
CA LEU A 49 -18.84 -15.37 -11.21
C LEU A 49 -20.03 -15.35 -10.24
N PHE A 50 -20.49 -14.16 -9.84
CA PHE A 50 -21.61 -13.99 -8.92
C PHE A 50 -22.94 -14.66 -9.37
N PRO A 51 -23.45 -14.45 -10.60
CA PRO A 51 -24.67 -15.10 -11.06
C PRO A 51 -24.49 -16.61 -11.25
N LEU A 52 -23.27 -17.09 -11.56
CA LEU A 52 -22.99 -18.52 -11.66
C LEU A 52 -23.17 -19.19 -10.28
N LEU A 53 -22.62 -18.57 -9.22
CA LEU A 53 -22.80 -19.02 -7.84
C LEU A 53 -24.27 -18.99 -7.40
N LEU A 54 -25.04 -17.96 -7.78
CA LEU A 54 -26.49 -17.87 -7.52
C LEU A 54 -27.32 -18.90 -8.33
N SER A 55 -26.82 -19.33 -9.49
CA SER A 55 -27.51 -20.30 -10.32
C SER A 55 -27.32 -21.73 -9.79
N LEU A 56 -26.11 -22.02 -9.27
CA LEU A 56 -25.83 -23.32 -8.65
C LEU A 56 -26.68 -23.57 -7.39
N SER A 57 -27.04 -22.54 -6.64
CA SER A 57 -27.95 -22.70 -5.49
C SER A 57 -29.38 -23.04 -5.91
N SER A 58 -29.87 -22.48 -7.02
CA SER A 58 -31.22 -22.74 -7.54
C SER A 58 -31.42 -24.18 -8.03
N LEU A 59 -30.35 -24.86 -8.48
CA LEU A 59 -30.45 -26.27 -8.90
C LEU A 59 -30.73 -27.23 -7.73
N THR A 60 -30.41 -26.83 -6.50
CA THR A 60 -30.63 -27.69 -5.32
C THR A 60 -32.09 -27.72 -4.85
N SER A 61 -32.86 -26.65 -5.12
CA SER A 61 -34.25 -26.56 -4.65
C SER A 61 -35.26 -27.25 -5.56
N ALA A 62 -34.97 -27.40 -6.87
CA ALA A 62 -35.90 -28.01 -7.83
C ALA A 62 -36.11 -29.52 -7.63
N ASN A 63 -35.14 -30.24 -7.05
CA ASN A 63 -35.23 -31.69 -6.87
C ASN A 63 -36.07 -32.12 -5.66
N VAL A 64 -36.45 -31.20 -4.77
CA VAL A 64 -37.17 -31.53 -3.52
C VAL A 64 -38.68 -31.67 -3.72
N GLN A 65 -39.23 -31.09 -4.78
CA GLN A 65 -40.70 -31.01 -4.96
C GLN A 65 -41.36 -32.29 -5.51
N LEU A 66 -40.60 -33.31 -5.95
CA LEU A 66 -41.20 -34.49 -6.59
C LEU A 66 -41.66 -35.62 -5.64
N LEU A 67 -41.54 -35.43 -4.32
CA LEU A 67 -41.70 -36.52 -3.32
C LEU A 67 -42.91 -36.40 -2.38
N THR A 68 -43.82 -35.43 -2.56
CA THR A 68 -44.90 -35.20 -1.59
C THR A 68 -46.29 -35.50 -2.18
N SER A 69 -46.70 -36.77 -2.13
CA SER A 69 -48.07 -37.22 -2.39
C SER A 69 -48.41 -38.39 -1.46
N ASP A 70 -48.60 -38.14 -0.17
CA ASP A 70 -49.40 -38.94 0.78
C ASP A 70 -49.24 -38.40 2.21
N ASP A 71 -50.21 -38.66 3.09
CA ASP A 71 -50.40 -38.09 4.46
C ASP A 71 -49.17 -38.12 5.39
N THR A 72 -48.12 -38.87 5.04
CA THR A 72 -46.75 -38.72 5.57
C THR A 72 -46.10 -37.34 5.32
N ALA A 73 -46.73 -36.50 4.50
CA ALA A 73 -46.20 -35.23 4.00
C ALA A 73 -45.87 -34.22 5.12
N SER A 74 -46.56 -34.22 6.26
CA SER A 74 -46.31 -33.22 7.31
C SER A 74 -45.00 -33.47 8.08
N TYR A 75 -44.67 -34.73 8.39
CA TYR A 75 -43.38 -35.08 9.00
C TYR A 75 -42.23 -34.89 8.00
N ILE A 76 -42.46 -35.28 6.75
CA ILE A 76 -41.49 -35.11 5.67
C ILE A 76 -41.26 -33.61 5.40
N TYR A 77 -42.29 -32.75 5.46
CA TYR A 77 -42.16 -31.31 5.27
C TYR A 77 -41.33 -30.65 6.37
N ASN A 78 -41.58 -30.97 7.65
CA ASN A 78 -40.79 -30.42 8.76
C ASN A 78 -39.34 -30.90 8.74
N PHE A 79 -39.10 -32.15 8.34
CA PHE A 79 -37.75 -32.68 8.19
C PHE A 79 -37.00 -32.08 6.99
N LEU A 80 -37.67 -31.94 5.85
CA LEU A 80 -37.12 -31.31 4.64
C LEU A 80 -36.91 -29.81 4.84
N SER A 81 -37.79 -29.12 5.57
CA SER A 81 -37.63 -27.70 5.87
C SER A 81 -36.50 -27.44 6.86
N ASP A 82 -36.27 -28.32 7.83
CA ASP A 82 -35.10 -28.25 8.71
C ASP A 82 -33.80 -28.58 7.94
N GLN A 83 -33.81 -29.60 7.07
CA GLN A 83 -32.66 -29.88 6.19
C GLN A 83 -32.38 -28.72 5.22
N ALA A 84 -33.43 -28.14 4.62
CA ALA A 84 -33.30 -26.98 3.76
C ALA A 84 -32.73 -25.80 4.56
N ASN A 85 -33.30 -25.44 5.71
CA ASN A 85 -32.77 -24.33 6.50
C ASN A 85 -31.31 -24.56 6.93
N ARG A 86 -30.89 -25.78 7.25
CA ARG A 86 -29.48 -26.09 7.54
C ARG A 86 -28.59 -25.97 6.30
N ALA A 87 -29.05 -26.41 5.13
CA ALA A 87 -28.30 -26.27 3.88
C ALA A 87 -28.13 -24.80 3.46
N TRP A 88 -29.21 -24.01 3.56
CA TRP A 88 -29.19 -22.58 3.23
C TRP A 88 -28.32 -21.78 4.19
N THR A 89 -28.41 -22.05 5.50
CA THR A 89 -27.58 -21.37 6.51
C THR A 89 -26.10 -21.72 6.38
N THR A 90 -25.76 -22.98 6.14
CA THR A 90 -24.36 -23.39 5.91
C THR A 90 -23.79 -22.77 4.64
N GLN A 91 -24.55 -22.76 3.54
CA GLN A 91 -24.12 -22.13 2.29
C GLN A 91 -23.93 -20.61 2.41
N LEU A 92 -24.85 -19.91 3.08
CA LEU A 92 -24.71 -18.48 3.34
C LEU A 92 -23.48 -18.20 4.21
N THR A 93 -23.27 -19.00 5.24
CA THR A 93 -22.11 -18.87 6.14
C THR A 93 -20.80 -19.06 5.39
N ILE A 94 -20.69 -20.09 4.54
CA ILE A 94 -19.51 -20.35 3.71
C ILE A 94 -19.26 -19.19 2.75
N THR A 95 -20.31 -18.71 2.07
CA THR A 95 -20.20 -17.63 1.09
C THR A 95 -19.74 -16.32 1.75
N ILE A 96 -20.36 -15.93 2.87
CA ILE A 96 -19.97 -14.74 3.63
C ILE A 96 -18.52 -14.87 4.11
N THR A 97 -18.14 -16.02 4.66
CA THR A 97 -16.77 -16.27 5.13
C THR A 97 -15.76 -16.15 4.00
N ALA A 98 -16.06 -16.68 2.81
CA ALA A 98 -15.21 -16.56 1.63
C ALA A 98 -15.04 -15.09 1.18
N LEU A 99 -16.13 -14.31 1.16
CA LEU A 99 -16.08 -12.88 0.82
C LEU A 99 -15.23 -12.07 1.82
N VAL A 100 -15.37 -12.35 3.11
CA VAL A 100 -14.57 -11.70 4.17
C VAL A 100 -13.08 -12.04 4.00
N LEU A 101 -12.73 -13.29 3.71
CA LEU A 101 -11.34 -13.69 3.46
C LEU A 101 -10.74 -12.98 2.24
N VAL A 102 -11.48 -12.91 1.13
CA VAL A 102 -11.04 -12.18 -0.08
C VAL A 102 -10.82 -10.71 0.23
N PHE A 103 -11.71 -10.09 1.01
CA PHE A 103 -11.58 -8.69 1.42
C PHE A 103 -10.33 -8.43 2.29
N VAL A 104 -10.09 -9.29 3.29
CA VAL A 104 -8.90 -9.20 4.16
C VAL A 104 -7.61 -9.38 3.34
N LEU A 105 -7.58 -10.35 2.41
CA LEU A 105 -6.44 -10.56 1.52
C LEU A 105 -6.19 -9.34 0.62
N ALA A 106 -7.25 -8.73 0.08
CA ALA A 106 -7.12 -7.51 -0.71
C ALA A 106 -6.49 -6.36 0.11
N ILE A 107 -6.95 -6.16 1.36
CA ILE A 107 -6.36 -5.17 2.28
C ILE A 107 -4.89 -5.48 2.56
N ALA A 108 -4.55 -6.74 2.82
CA ALA A 108 -3.18 -7.16 3.09
C ALA A 108 -2.25 -6.92 1.89
N VAL A 109 -2.71 -7.23 0.67
CA VAL A 109 -1.98 -6.97 -0.57
C VAL A 109 -1.77 -5.46 -0.77
N VAL A 110 -2.82 -4.64 -0.62
CA VAL A 110 -2.70 -3.18 -0.70
C VAL A 110 -1.72 -2.64 0.35
N SER A 111 -1.76 -3.17 1.57
CA SER A 111 -0.85 -2.77 2.65
C SER A 111 0.60 -3.13 2.36
N ARG A 112 0.86 -4.33 1.80
CA ARG A 112 2.21 -4.73 1.35
C ARG A 112 2.71 -3.86 0.20
N LEU A 113 1.86 -3.55 -0.77
CA LEU A 113 2.19 -2.67 -1.89
C LEU A 113 2.46 -1.22 -1.44
N ARG A 114 1.83 -0.74 -0.37
CA ARG A 114 2.16 0.55 0.25
C ARG A 114 3.52 0.50 0.95
N ARG A 115 3.82 -0.58 1.67
CA ARG A 115 5.08 -0.73 2.40
C ARG A 115 6.29 -0.85 1.47
N SER A 116 6.16 -1.54 0.34
CA SER A 116 7.26 -1.62 -0.65
C SER A 116 7.62 -0.27 -1.25
N ARG A 117 6.65 0.65 -1.40
CA ARG A 117 6.90 2.01 -1.91
C ARG A 117 7.69 2.88 -0.95
N ALA A 118 7.55 2.68 0.36
CA ALA A 118 8.29 3.46 1.35
C ALA A 118 9.81 3.19 1.33
N SER A 119 10.25 2.08 0.73
CA SER A 119 11.67 1.70 0.69
C SER A 119 12.43 2.22 -0.54
N THR A 120 11.74 2.73 -1.57
CA THR A 120 12.38 3.14 -2.84
C THR A 120 12.70 4.63 -2.91
N THR A 121 12.20 5.46 -2.00
CA THR A 121 12.52 6.90 -1.96
C THR A 121 13.87 7.22 -1.28
N GLY A 122 14.70 6.21 -1.03
CA GLY A 122 16.10 6.34 -0.61
C GLY A 122 17.10 6.33 -1.77
N VAL A 123 16.67 6.63 -3.00
CA VAL A 123 17.59 6.87 -4.11
C VAL A 123 18.37 8.15 -3.80
N THR A 124 19.59 7.94 -3.32
CA THR A 124 20.69 8.89 -3.33
C THR A 124 20.68 9.63 -4.67
N VAL A 125 20.38 10.93 -4.65
CA VAL A 125 20.68 11.83 -5.75
C VAL A 125 22.21 11.89 -5.84
N SER A 126 22.81 10.89 -6.51
CA SER A 126 24.16 10.99 -7.05
C SER A 126 24.10 12.05 -8.14
N ARG A 127 24.34 13.28 -7.68
CA ARG A 127 24.59 14.47 -8.45
C ARG A 127 25.77 14.19 -9.38
N ALA A 128 25.48 13.72 -10.59
CA ALA A 128 26.43 13.75 -11.69
C ALA A 128 26.69 15.23 -12.01
N GLY A 129 27.76 15.76 -11.42
CA GLY A 129 28.21 17.12 -11.62
C GLY A 129 28.63 17.33 -13.07
N LYS A 130 27.84 18.13 -13.80
CA LYS A 130 28.42 18.96 -14.86
C LYS A 130 29.19 20.08 -14.16
N ALA A 131 30.49 20.14 -14.43
CA ALA A 131 31.39 21.17 -13.94
C ALA A 131 30.84 22.55 -14.30
N HIS A 132 30.44 23.31 -13.27
CA HIS A 132 30.19 24.73 -13.38
C HIS A 132 31.42 25.45 -12.79
N PRO A 133 31.99 26.46 -13.46
CA PRO A 133 33.14 27.18 -12.95
C PRO A 133 32.77 27.92 -11.67
N THR A 134 33.55 27.62 -10.64
CA THR A 134 33.49 28.08 -9.27
C THR A 134 33.55 29.61 -9.16
N PRO A 135 32.55 30.29 -8.56
CA PRO A 135 32.76 31.59 -7.94
C PRO A 135 33.50 31.34 -6.62
N GLN A 136 34.69 31.92 -6.48
CA GLN A 136 35.53 31.83 -5.29
C GLN A 136 34.78 32.39 -4.08
N ALA A 137 34.32 31.51 -3.18
CA ALA A 137 33.74 31.86 -1.90
C ALA A 137 34.52 31.15 -0.78
N GLN A 138 35.47 31.90 -0.22
CA GLN A 138 35.94 31.95 1.16
C GLN A 138 35.86 30.65 1.98
N VAL A 139 37.04 30.07 2.16
CA VAL A 139 37.40 29.03 3.11
C VAL A 139 37.14 29.55 4.53
N PHE A 140 36.08 29.05 5.18
CA PHE A 140 35.97 29.06 6.63
C PHE A 140 36.34 27.66 7.13
N THR A 141 37.58 27.53 7.62
CA THR A 141 38.06 26.38 8.37
C THR A 141 37.33 26.31 9.72
N ALA A 142 36.35 25.41 9.84
CA ALA A 142 35.82 25.00 11.13
C ALA A 142 36.80 24.00 11.79
N PRO A 143 37.13 24.15 13.09
CA PRO A 143 38.05 23.25 13.77
C PRO A 143 37.52 21.82 13.80
N ALA A 144 38.35 20.87 13.38
CA ALA A 144 38.08 19.44 13.47
C ALA A 144 37.89 19.05 14.95
N ALA A 145 36.68 18.66 15.31
CA ALA A 145 36.42 17.99 16.58
C ALA A 145 37.05 16.59 16.55
N PRO A 146 37.68 16.14 17.66
CA PRO A 146 38.39 14.88 17.71
C PRO A 146 37.43 13.70 17.53
N VAL A 147 37.82 12.79 16.65
CA VAL A 147 37.17 11.51 16.37
C VAL A 147 37.30 10.62 17.62
N GLN A 148 36.36 10.75 18.56
CA GLN A 148 36.29 9.87 19.74
C GLN A 148 35.40 8.67 19.43
N GLY A 149 35.91 7.48 19.75
CA GLY A 149 35.43 6.17 19.30
C GLY A 149 33.93 5.95 19.49
N GLY A 150 33.30 5.39 18.46
CA GLY A 150 31.87 5.10 18.48
C GLY A 150 31.52 3.86 19.32
N VAL A 151 30.27 3.80 19.76
CA VAL A 151 29.65 2.67 20.45
C VAL A 151 28.73 1.93 19.48
N LEU A 152 28.96 0.63 19.34
CA LEU A 152 28.13 -0.23 18.51
C LEU A 152 26.79 -0.52 19.20
N CYS A 153 25.70 -0.35 18.46
CA CYS A 153 24.37 -0.67 18.95
C CYS A 153 24.21 -2.19 19.13
N PRO A 154 23.82 -2.69 20.33
CA PRO A 154 23.68 -4.12 20.57
C PRO A 154 22.50 -4.76 19.82
N TYR A 155 21.56 -3.95 19.31
CA TYR A 155 20.38 -4.44 18.60
C TYR A 155 20.53 -4.50 17.09
N CYS A 156 21.35 -3.63 16.49
CA CYS A 156 21.46 -3.53 15.03
C CYS A 156 22.90 -3.43 14.50
N GLY A 157 23.90 -3.35 15.38
CA GLY A 157 25.31 -3.26 15.03
C GLY A 157 25.75 -1.92 14.41
N PHE A 158 24.91 -0.89 14.46
CA PHE A 158 25.27 0.43 13.94
C PHE A 158 26.24 1.16 14.88
N ASP A 159 27.27 1.78 14.33
CA ASP A 159 28.25 2.55 15.08
C ASP A 159 27.72 3.96 15.39
N ASN A 160 27.50 4.25 16.67
CA ASN A 160 26.94 5.53 17.13
C ASN A 160 28.02 6.36 17.80
N VAL A 161 27.90 7.68 17.72
CA VAL A 161 28.82 8.60 18.40
C VAL A 161 28.82 8.37 19.92
N GLN A 162 29.98 8.51 20.54
CA GLN A 162 30.12 8.34 21.99
C GLN A 162 29.19 9.32 22.74
N GLY A 163 28.43 8.80 23.70
CA GLY A 163 27.44 9.59 24.45
C GLY A 163 26.05 9.69 23.80
N ALA A 164 25.82 9.05 22.65
CA ALA A 164 24.47 8.89 22.12
C ALA A 164 23.59 8.07 23.08
N LYS A 165 22.43 8.62 23.48
CA LYS A 165 21.45 7.92 24.34
C LYS A 165 20.60 6.91 23.59
N PHE A 166 20.45 7.10 22.27
CA PHE A 166 19.64 6.25 21.41
C PHE A 166 20.36 6.02 20.09
N CYS A 167 20.14 4.85 19.49
CA CYS A 167 20.69 4.51 18.20
C CYS A 167 20.02 5.33 17.08
N VAL A 168 20.82 6.02 16.27
CA VAL A 168 20.32 6.85 15.16
C VAL A 168 19.64 6.01 14.08
N LYS A 169 20.01 4.73 13.94
CA LYS A 169 19.45 3.83 12.93
C LYS A 169 18.16 3.14 13.37
N CYS A 170 18.09 2.65 14.61
CA CYS A 170 16.95 1.83 15.06
C CYS A 170 16.12 2.46 16.19
N GLY A 171 16.52 3.61 16.74
CA GLY A 171 15.80 4.36 17.77
C GLY A 171 15.78 3.72 19.17
N LYS A 172 16.43 2.57 19.36
CA LYS A 172 16.55 1.90 20.67
C LYS A 172 17.64 2.56 21.51
N THR A 173 17.49 2.53 22.82
CA THR A 173 18.49 3.02 23.77
C THR A 173 19.80 2.26 23.64
N LEU A 174 20.93 2.97 23.71
CA LEU A 174 22.29 2.42 23.66
C LEU A 174 22.80 2.05 25.05
#